data_AF-A0A7X6ZGR3-F1
#
_entry.id   AF-A0A7X6ZGR3-F1
#
_cell.length_a   1.000
_cell.length_b   1.000
_cell.length_c   1.000
_cell.angle_alpha   90.00
_cell.angle_beta   90.00
_cell.angle_gamma   90.00
#
_symmetry.space_group_name_H-M   'P 1'
#
loop_
_entity.id
_entity.type
_entity.pdbx_description
1 polymer ?
#
loop_
_entity_poly.entity_id
_entity_poly.type
_entity_poly.pdbx_seq_one_letter_code
_entity_poly.pdbx_strand_id
1 'polypeptide(L)'
;FVPVTDRSGYGIAELTGESVIVTGRFNIREPINTEIIKGVLPKDTLSLVPGVAFGRDCGRIGYGGGYYDRLFLRYGLLAGFKIGLGFEFQIYESVPFEQHDIFLDMVITEQSVYQR
;
A
#
# COMPACT_ATOMS: atom_id res chain seq x y z
N PHE A 1 -4.68 -9.99 -3.72
CA PHE A 1 -3.22 -9.92 -3.54
C PHE A 1 -2.89 -9.15 -2.27
N VAL A 2 -1.81 -9.49 -1.60
CA VAL A 2 -1.31 -8.79 -0.41
C VAL A 2 0.20 -8.54 -0.50
N PRO A 3 0.70 -7.43 0.04
CA PRO A 3 2.14 -7.26 0.19
C PRO A 3 2.73 -8.26 1.19
N VAL A 4 3.93 -8.77 0.90
CA VAL A 4 4.67 -9.70 1.76
C VAL A 4 6.14 -9.33 1.85
N THR A 5 6.76 -9.64 2.97
CA THR A 5 8.21 -9.51 3.19
C THR A 5 8.88 -10.88 3.16
N ASP A 6 9.97 -11.02 2.40
CA ASP A 6 10.75 -12.27 2.34
C ASP A 6 12.22 -12.03 2.71
N ARG A 7 13.03 -13.09 2.66
CA ARG A 7 14.49 -12.98 2.91
C ARG A 7 15.20 -12.12 1.87
N SER A 8 14.60 -11.93 0.68
CA SER A 8 15.12 -11.16 -0.45
C SER A 8 14.66 -9.69 -0.46
N GLY A 9 13.71 -9.31 0.40
CA GLY A 9 13.12 -7.97 0.45
C GLY A 9 11.59 -7.98 0.56
N TYR A 10 10.92 -7.55 -0.51
CA TYR A 10 9.51 -7.17 -0.53
C TYR A 10 8.82 -7.73 -1.78
N GLY A 11 7.54 -8.08 -1.70
CA GLY A 11 6.79 -8.59 -2.84
C GLY A 11 5.29 -8.45 -2.71
N ILE A 12 4.57 -8.93 -3.73
CA ILE A 12 3.13 -9.10 -3.71
C ILE A 12 2.86 -10.59 -3.94
N ALA A 13 2.00 -11.17 -3.12
CA ALA A 13 1.58 -12.55 -3.24
C ALA A 13 0.05 -12.66 -3.29
N GLU A 14 -0.43 -13.76 -3.83
CA GLU A 14 -1.86 -14.07 -3.80
C GLU A 14 -2.25 -14.59 -2.42
N LEU A 15 -3.39 -14.09 -1.91
CA LEU A 15 -4.01 -14.56 -0.67
C LEU A 15 -5.30 -15.28 -1.05
N THR A 16 -5.36 -16.57 -0.76
CA THR A 16 -6.48 -17.47 -1.06
C THR A 16 -7.01 -18.11 0.23
N GLY A 17 -8.16 -18.79 0.16
CA GLY A 17 -8.70 -19.54 1.30
C GLY A 17 -7.79 -20.69 1.78
N GLU A 18 -6.88 -21.15 0.93
CA GLU A 18 -5.90 -22.22 1.22
C GLU A 18 -4.57 -21.68 1.75
N SER A 19 -4.44 -20.35 1.85
CA SER A 19 -3.21 -19.72 2.31
C SER A 19 -2.95 -20.01 3.78
N VAL A 20 -1.77 -20.54 4.08
CA VAL A 20 -1.25 -20.70 5.43
C VAL A 20 -0.64 -19.37 5.85
N ILE A 21 -1.28 -18.72 6.81
CA ILE A 21 -0.87 -17.41 7.32
C ILE A 21 -0.06 -17.59 8.60
N VAL A 22 1.17 -17.08 8.59
CA VAL A 22 2.03 -17.06 9.78
C VAL A 22 2.46 -15.63 10.10
N THR A 23 3.00 -15.42 11.29
CA THR A 23 3.61 -14.14 11.65
C THR A 23 4.98 -14.04 10.98
N GLY A 24 5.08 -13.15 10.00
CA GLY A 24 6.30 -12.84 9.25
C GLY A 24 7.11 -11.72 9.90
N ARG A 25 7.86 -10.98 9.07
CA ARG A 25 8.69 -9.86 9.55
C ARG A 25 7.79 -8.75 10.11
N PHE A 26 8.32 -7.98 11.07
CA PHE A 26 7.59 -6.87 11.71
C PHE A 26 6.27 -7.28 12.40
N ASN A 27 6.11 -8.55 12.77
CA ASN A 27 4.89 -9.13 13.34
C ASN A 27 3.65 -9.02 12.43
N ILE A 28 3.85 -8.92 11.11
CA ILE A 28 2.77 -8.87 10.13
C ILE A 28 2.34 -10.30 9.79
N ARG A 29 1.04 -10.54 9.70
CA ARG A 29 0.49 -11.82 9.26
C ARG A 29 0.58 -11.94 7.74
N GLU A 30 1.38 -12.88 7.26
CA GLU A 30 1.70 -13.04 5.83
C GLU A 30 1.47 -14.49 5.38
N PRO A 31 0.95 -14.72 4.16
CA PRO A 31 0.83 -16.05 3.59
C PRO A 31 2.21 -16.61 3.19
N ILE A 32 2.50 -17.88 3.51
CA ILE A 32 3.82 -18.50 3.26
C ILE A 32 3.84 -19.61 2.21
N ASN A 33 2.69 -20.18 1.86
CA ASN A 33 2.55 -21.21 0.83
C ASN A 33 2.12 -20.61 -0.52
N THR A 34 2.53 -19.36 -0.80
CA THR A 34 2.20 -18.62 -2.01
C THR A 34 3.46 -18.08 -2.64
N GLU A 35 3.52 -18.04 -3.97
CA GLU A 35 4.66 -17.47 -4.68
C GLU A 35 4.52 -15.95 -4.78
N ILE A 36 5.66 -15.25 -4.68
CA ILE A 36 5.73 -13.84 -5.02
C ILE A 36 5.53 -13.70 -6.53
N ILE A 37 4.62 -12.81 -6.91
CA ILE A 37 4.32 -12.52 -8.30
C ILE A 37 5.58 -12.05 -9.01
N LYS A 38 5.89 -12.68 -10.13
CA LYS A 38 6.99 -12.31 -11.02
C LYS A 38 6.42 -11.41 -12.12
N GLY A 39 6.89 -10.17 -12.19
CA GLY A 39 6.50 -9.21 -13.22
C GLY A 39 5.56 -8.11 -12.72
N VAL A 40 4.82 -7.52 -13.67
CA VAL A 40 3.89 -6.40 -13.41
C VAL A 40 2.47 -6.91 -13.22
N LEU A 41 1.67 -6.15 -12.48
CA LEU A 41 0.24 -6.38 -12.32
C LEU A 41 -0.56 -5.67 -13.41
N PRO A 42 -1.84 -6.05 -13.63
CA PRO A 42 -2.74 -5.34 -14.52
C PRO A 42 -2.81 -3.84 -14.20
N LYS A 43 -2.87 -2.99 -15.22
CA LYS A 43 -2.84 -1.52 -15.06
C LYS A 43 -4.07 -0.97 -14.32
N ASP A 44 -5.18 -1.69 -14.34
CA ASP A 44 -6.43 -1.39 -13.65
C ASP A 44 -6.48 -1.94 -12.21
N THR A 45 -5.36 -2.45 -11.69
CA THR A 45 -5.26 -2.91 -10.31
C THR A 45 -5.52 -1.77 -9.34
N LEU A 46 -6.52 -1.96 -8.47
CA LEU A 46 -6.81 -1.09 -7.33
C LEU A 46 -5.90 -1.41 -6.15
N SER A 47 -5.18 -0.42 -5.63
CA SER A 47 -4.33 -0.53 -4.45
C SER A 47 -4.99 0.13 -3.25
N LEU A 48 -5.24 -0.65 -2.20
CA LEU A 48 -5.63 -0.12 -0.89
C LEU A 48 -4.38 0.07 -0.03
N VAL A 49 -4.12 1.31 0.38
CA VAL A 49 -2.83 1.73 0.94
C VAL A 49 -3.01 2.23 2.37
N PRO A 50 -2.44 1.54 3.37
CA PRO A 50 -2.44 2.03 4.74
C PRO A 50 -1.42 3.18 4.92
N GLY A 51 -1.65 3.98 5.96
CA GLY A 51 -0.81 5.11 6.35
C GLY A 51 -0.95 5.44 7.83
N VAL A 52 0.05 6.15 8.34
CA VAL A 52 0.03 6.73 9.69
C VAL A 52 -0.72 8.07 9.68
N ALA A 53 -0.52 8.86 8.63
CA ALA A 53 -1.22 10.12 8.39
C ALA A 53 -1.46 10.31 6.89
N PHE A 54 -2.51 11.06 6.57
CA PHE A 54 -2.88 11.43 5.21
C PHE A 54 -3.15 12.93 5.13
N GLY A 55 -2.84 13.52 3.99
CA GLY A 55 -3.24 14.89 3.67
C GLY A 55 -4.56 14.90 2.91
N ARG A 56 -5.32 16.01 3.00
CA ARG A 56 -6.50 16.24 2.15
C ARG A 56 -6.16 16.32 0.67
N ASP A 57 -4.91 16.66 0.37
CA ASP A 57 -4.28 16.62 -0.95
C ASP A 57 -3.92 15.19 -1.42
N CYS A 58 -4.33 14.17 -0.66
CA CYS A 58 -4.00 12.76 -0.88
C CYS A 58 -2.50 12.43 -0.75
N GLY A 59 -1.73 13.29 -0.06
CA GLY A 59 -0.41 12.94 0.46
C GLY A 59 -0.50 11.87 1.56
N ARG A 60 0.58 11.10 1.77
CA ARG A 60 0.58 9.99 2.73
C ARG A 60 1.92 9.85 3.45
N ILE A 61 1.86 9.68 4.77
CA ILE A 61 2.99 9.21 5.58
C ILE A 61 2.75 7.75 5.94
N GLY A 62 3.65 6.86 5.49
CA GLY A 62 3.68 5.46 5.91
C GLY A 62 4.48 5.25 7.21
N TYR A 63 4.74 3.98 7.55
CA TYR A 63 5.61 3.61 8.69
C TYR A 63 7.11 3.82 8.43
N GLY A 64 7.46 4.57 7.39
CA GLY A 64 8.82 4.76 6.92
C GLY A 64 9.30 3.68 5.94
N GLY A 65 10.45 3.96 5.33
CA GLY A 65 11.15 3.02 4.46
C GLY A 65 10.59 2.87 3.05
N GLY A 66 9.65 3.71 2.57
CA GLY A 66 9.27 3.81 1.15
C GLY A 66 8.76 2.51 0.49
N TYR A 67 8.13 1.63 1.27
CA TYR A 67 7.78 0.27 0.85
C TYR A 67 6.75 0.27 -0.29
N TYR A 68 5.66 1.02 -0.13
CA TYR A 68 4.59 1.08 -1.13
C TYR A 68 5.04 1.77 -2.41
N ASP A 69 5.86 2.82 -2.31
CA ASP A 69 6.37 3.53 -3.48
C ASP A 69 7.22 2.60 -4.35
N ARG A 70 8.07 1.79 -3.71
CA ARG A 70 8.82 0.73 -4.41
C ARG A 70 7.94 -0.36 -5.00
N LEU A 71 6.85 -0.76 -4.33
CA LEU A 71 5.90 -1.71 -4.89
C LEU A 71 5.21 -1.15 -6.13
N PHE A 72 4.79 0.12 -6.09
CA PHE A 72 4.12 0.74 -7.23
C PHE A 72 5.03 0.78 -8.46
N LEU A 73 6.30 1.12 -8.26
CA LEU A 73 7.31 1.09 -9.31
C LEU A 73 7.57 -0.34 -9.81
N ARG A 74 7.81 -1.28 -8.90
CA ARG A 74 8.18 -2.66 -9.24
C ARG A 74 7.08 -3.41 -10.00
N TYR A 75 5.82 -3.20 -9.63
CA TYR A 75 4.68 -3.94 -10.20
C TYR A 75 3.91 -3.13 -11.25
N GLY A 76 4.42 -1.97 -11.67
CA GLY A 76 3.79 -1.16 -12.73
C GLY A 76 2.46 -0.53 -12.33
N LEU A 77 2.25 -0.28 -11.03
CA LEU A 77 0.98 0.19 -10.46
C LEU A 77 0.85 1.72 -10.41
N LEU A 78 1.80 2.48 -10.97
CA LEU A 78 1.69 3.95 -11.02
C LEU A 78 0.42 4.42 -11.73
N ALA A 79 0.04 3.72 -12.80
CA ALA A 79 -1.18 3.98 -13.57
C ALA A 79 -2.44 3.38 -12.92
N GLY A 80 -2.27 2.51 -11.93
CA GLY A 80 -3.36 1.93 -11.15
C GLY A 80 -3.90 2.92 -10.13
N PHE A 81 -5.16 2.73 -9.76
CA PHE A 81 -5.84 3.59 -8.79
C PHE A 81 -5.40 3.24 -7.37
N LYS A 82 -5.04 4.24 -6.56
CA LYS A 82 -4.46 4.11 -5.23
C LYS A 82 -5.34 4.84 -4.22
N ILE A 83 -5.94 4.07 -3.32
CA ILE A 83 -6.84 4.58 -2.28
C ILE A 83 -6.18 4.42 -0.91
N GLY A 84 -6.02 5.53 -0.21
CA GLY A 84 -5.69 5.54 1.21
C GLY A 84 -6.90 5.13 2.03
N LEU A 85 -6.74 4.13 2.89
CA LEU A 85 -7.75 3.80 3.90
C LEU A 85 -7.19 4.16 5.27
N GLY A 86 -7.89 5.04 5.98
CA GLY A 86 -7.50 5.52 7.29
C GLY A 86 -8.70 6.00 8.08
N PHE A 87 -8.44 6.47 9.29
CA PHE A 87 -9.46 7.11 10.11
C PHE A 87 -9.41 8.63 9.94
N GLU A 88 -10.52 9.30 10.25
CA GLU A 88 -10.61 10.77 10.14
C GLU A 88 -9.54 11.48 10.99
N PHE A 89 -9.21 10.94 12.17
CA PHE A 89 -8.16 11.53 13.02
C PHE A 89 -6.76 11.51 12.38
N GLN A 90 -6.56 10.71 11.34
CA GLN A 90 -5.30 10.63 10.59
C GLN A 90 -5.22 11.67 9.45
N ILE A 91 -6.29 12.44 9.22
CA ILE A 91 -6.36 13.45 8.16
C ILE A 91 -5.82 14.80 8.65
N TYR A 92 -4.93 15.37 7.85
CA TYR A 92 -4.36 16.71 8.01
C TYR A 92 -4.60 17.53 6.74
N GLU A 93 -4.43 18.85 6.80
CA GLU A 93 -4.52 19.70 5.59
C GLU A 93 -3.52 19.25 4.52
N SER A 94 -2.28 18.97 4.94
CA SER A 94 -1.22 18.38 4.13
C SER A 94 -0.26 17.59 5.03
N VAL A 95 0.48 16.66 4.45
CA VAL A 95 1.57 15.95 5.14
C VAL A 95 2.92 16.23 4.46
N PRO A 96 4.04 16.26 5.19
CA PRO A 96 5.36 16.30 4.59
C PRO A 96 5.56 15.22 3.53
N PHE A 97 6.18 15.58 2.41
CA PHE A 97 6.49 14.67 1.31
C PHE A 97 7.87 15.01 0.70
N GLU A 98 8.48 14.01 0.07
CA GLU A 98 9.68 14.14 -0.74
C GLU A 98 9.33 14.05 -2.24
N GLN A 99 10.24 14.51 -3.11
CA GLN A 99 9.99 14.57 -4.57
C GLN A 99 9.68 13.20 -5.19
N HIS A 100 10.14 12.12 -4.57
CA HIS A 100 9.95 10.76 -5.05
C HIS A 100 8.70 10.07 -4.48
N ASP A 101 7.98 10.72 -3.55
CA ASP A 101 6.79 10.14 -2.95
C ASP A 101 5.62 10.12 -3.94
N ILE A 102 4.90 9.00 -3.95
CA ILE A 102 3.76 8.81 -4.84
C ILE A 102 2.48 9.19 -4.08
N PHE A 103 1.84 10.26 -4.53
CA PHE A 103 0.54 10.67 -4.03
C PHE A 103 -0.53 9.64 -4.39
N LEU A 104 -1.51 9.52 -3.50
CA LEU A 104 -2.70 8.70 -3.72
C LEU A 104 -3.68 9.44 -4.64
N ASP A 105 -4.63 8.69 -5.19
CA ASP A 105 -5.70 9.27 -6.00
C ASP A 105 -6.91 9.65 -5.13
N MET A 106 -7.08 8.97 -4.01
CA MET A 106 -8.18 9.18 -3.06
C MET A 106 -7.77 8.74 -1.65
N VAL A 107 -8.36 9.34 -0.62
CA VAL A 107 -8.33 8.86 0.76
C VAL A 107 -9.76 8.73 1.28
N ILE A 108 -10.11 7.58 1.86
CA ILE A 108 -11.43 7.30 2.42
C ILE A 108 -11.30 7.07 3.92
N THR A 109 -12.16 7.75 4.68
CA THR A 109 -12.31 7.59 6.12
C THR A 109 -13.71 7.13 6.49
N GLU A 110 -13.97 6.94 7.78
CA GLU A 110 -15.32 6.68 8.27
C GLU A 110 -16.26 7.89 8.16
N GLN A 111 -15.76 9.08 7.83
CA GLN A 111 -16.54 10.33 7.77
C GLN A 111 -16.59 10.96 6.37
N SER A 112 -15.52 10.84 5.60
CA SER A 112 -15.30 11.64 4.39
C SER A 112 -14.58 10.88 3.28
N VAL A 113 -14.66 11.42 2.07
CA VAL A 113 -13.86 11.00 0.92
C VAL A 113 -13.09 12.21 0.40
N TYR A 114 -11.76 12.12 0.38
CA TYR A 114 -10.86 13.13 -0.16
C TYR A 114 -10.34 12.66 -1.51
N GLN A 115 -10.39 13.54 -2.51
CA GLN A 115 -9.98 13.25 -3.88
C GLN A 115 -9.09 14.36 -4.40
N ARG A 116 -8.12 13.98 -5.24
CA ARG A 116 -7.19 14.90 -5.88
C ARG A 116 -7.73 15.41 -7.21
#